data_AF-A0A523VGG2-F1
#
_entry.id   AF-A0A523VGG2-F1
#
_cell.length_a   1.000
_cell.length_b   1.000
_cell.length_c   1.000
_cell.angle_alpha   90.00
_cell.angle_beta   90.00
_cell.angle_gamma   90.00
#
_symmetry.space_group_name_H-M   'P 1'
#
loop_
_entity.id
_entity.type
_entity.pdbx_description
1 polymer ?
#
loop_
_entity_poly.entity_id
_entity_poly.type
_entity_poly.pdbx_seq_one_letter_code
_entity_poly.pdbx_strand_id
1 'polypeptide(L)' 'MSGFHVRSIRRDELPQLLELYEQLHEEDSPVPAEKQLQAVWDGILGHPGLHVFVGEMDGRVVSTCTLA' A
#
# COMPACT_ATOMS: atom_id res chain seq x y z
N MET A 1 -2.12 11.20 -23.24
CA MET A 1 -1.25 10.07 -22.90
C MET A 1 -1.56 9.73 -21.46
N SER A 2 -2.35 8.69 -21.19
CA SER A 2 -2.57 8.24 -19.82
C SER A 2 -1.27 7.56 -19.36
N GLY A 3 -0.55 8.25 -18.48
CA GLY A 3 0.79 7.90 -18.03
C GLY A 3 0.70 7.03 -16.80
N PHE A 4 1.03 5.75 -16.93
CA PHE A 4 1.35 4.91 -15.79
C PHE A 4 2.72 5.33 -15.24
N HIS A 5 2.83 5.57 -13.93
CA HIS A 5 4.10 5.85 -13.28
C HIS A 5 4.29 5.02 -12.02
N VAL A 6 5.53 4.57 -11.81
CA VAL A 6 5.93 3.86 -10.60
C VAL A 6 6.62 4.85 -9.66
N ARG A 7 6.23 4.84 -8.39
CA ARG A 7 6.82 5.70 -7.36
C ARG A 7 6.73 5.04 -5.99
N SER A 8 7.42 5.59 -5.00
CA SER A 8 7.16 5.23 -3.60
C SER A 8 5.74 5.62 -3.21
N ILE A 9 5.12 4.79 -2.38
CA ILE A 9 3.83 5.06 -1.78
C ILE A 9 3.90 6.26 -0.83
N ARG A 10 2.80 7.01 -0.72
CA ARG A 10 2.65 8.10 0.25
C ARG A 10 1.95 7.60 1.52
N ARG A 11 2.21 8.28 2.63
CA ARG A 11 1.70 7.89 3.95
C ARG A 11 0.18 7.83 4.03
N ASP A 12 -0.50 8.72 3.31
CA ASP A 12 -1.96 8.84 3.23
C ASP A 12 -2.61 7.86 2.24
N GLU A 13 -1.83 7.05 1.53
CA GLU A 13 -2.33 6.10 0.53
C GLU A 13 -2.56 4.68 1.09
N LEU A 14 -2.44 4.49 2.40
CA LEU A 14 -2.74 3.21 3.06
C LEU A 14 -4.13 2.65 2.70
N PRO A 15 -5.22 3.43 2.63
CA PRO A 15 -6.52 2.91 2.23
C PRO A 15 -6.52 2.29 0.82
N GLN A 16 -5.86 2.94 -0.15
CA GLN A 16 -5.77 2.41 -1.52
C GLN A 16 -4.89 1.14 -1.59
N LEU A 17 -3.87 1.04 -0.73
CA LEU A 17 -3.06 -0.16 -0.62
C LEU A 17 -3.88 -1.34 -0.06
N LEU A 18 -4.73 -1.10 0.94
CA LEU A 18 -5.60 -2.12 1.50
C LEU A 18 -6.63 -2.62 0.49
N GLU A 19 -7.21 -1.74 -0.34
CA GLU A 19 -8.07 -2.15 -1.46
C GLU A 19 -7.38 -3.15 -2.41
N LEU A 20 -6.07 -2.98 -2.67
CA LEU A 20 -5.29 -3.91 -3.49
C LEU A 20 -5.03 -5.24 -2.79
N TYR A 21 -4.79 -5.24 -1.47
CA TYR A 21 -4.59 -6.47 -0.71
C TYR A 21 -5.89 -7.27 -0.53
N GLU A 22 -7.04 -6.59 -0.37
CA GLU A 22 -8.35 -7.24 -0.36
C GLU A 22 -8.62 -8.00 -1.68
N GLN A 23 -8.18 -7.46 -2.83
CA GLN A 23 -8.28 -8.15 -4.13
C GLN A 23 -7.37 -9.38 -4.23
N LEU A 24 -6.23 -9.38 -3.52
CA LEU A 24 -5.26 -10.47 -3.56
C LEU A 24 -5.71 -11.65 -2.68
N HIS A 25 -6.40 -11.35 -1.58
CA HIS A 25 -6.82 -12.32 -0.58
C HIS A 25 -8.28 -12.09 -0.20
N GLU A 26 -9.20 -12.56 -1.05
CA GLU A 26 -10.65 -12.49 -0.78
C GLU A 26 -11.06 -13.18 0.53
N GLU A 27 -10.23 -14.07 1.07
CA GLU A 27 -10.44 -14.80 2.34
C GLU A 27 -9.66 -14.24 3.55
N ASP A 28 -8.99 -13.09 3.43
CA ASP A 28 -8.17 -12.59 4.53
C ASP A 28 -8.99 -12.27 5.79
N SER A 29 -8.37 -12.53 6.95
CA SER A 29 -8.94 -12.20 8.26
C SER A 29 -9.34 -10.72 8.35
N PRO A 30 -10.34 -10.37 9.18
CA PRO A 30 -10.80 -8.99 9.31
C PRO A 30 -9.61 -8.05 9.53
N VAL A 31 -9.61 -6.93 8.80
CA VAL A 31 -8.60 -5.87 8.96
C VAL A 31 -8.47 -5.56 10.46
N PRO A 32 -7.25 -5.57 11.02
CA PRO A 32 -7.04 -5.26 12.43
C PRO A 32 -7.62 -3.91 12.81
N ALA A 33 -7.81 -3.69 14.12
CA ALA A 33 -8.25 -2.39 14.61
C ALA A 33 -7.35 -1.26 14.07
N GLU A 34 -7.95 -0.13 13.69
CA GLU A 34 -7.28 0.99 13.01
C GLU A 34 -5.95 1.40 13.68
N LYS A 35 -5.90 1.39 15.01
CA LYS A 35 -4.68 1.71 15.77
C LYS A 35 -3.53 0.72 15.53
N GLN A 36 -3.82 -0.58 15.46
CA GLN A 36 -2.82 -1.60 15.16
C GLN A 36 -2.36 -1.50 13.71
N LEU A 37 -3.31 -1.32 12.80
CA LEU A 37 -3.03 -1.12 11.38
C LEU A 37 -2.08 0.08 11.16
N GLN A 38 -2.36 1.22 11.81
CA GLN A 38 -1.49 2.40 11.70
C GLN A 38 -0.11 2.17 12.32
N ALA A 39 -0.02 1.46 13.44
CA ALA A 39 1.27 1.14 14.05
C ALA A 39 2.14 0.26 13.13
N VAL A 40 1.54 -0.72 12.43
CA VAL A 40 2.23 -1.53 11.43
C VAL A 40 2.67 -0.67 10.26
N TRP A 41 1.78 0.21 9.77
CA TRP A 41 2.09 1.11 8.66
C TRP A 41 3.25 2.05 8.95
N ASP A 42 3.27 2.63 10.16
CA ASP A 42 4.37 3.45 10.64
C ASP A 42 5.69 2.67 10.72
N GLY A 43 5.64 1.40 11.15
CA GLY A 43 6.78 0.50 11.15
C GLY A 43 7.34 0.26 9.75
N ILE A 44 6.46 0.02 8.76
CA ILE A 44 6.86 -0.20 7.36
C ILE A 44 7.54 1.04 6.79
N LEU A 45 6.92 2.23 6.93
CA LEU A 45 7.46 3.48 6.40
C LEU A 45 8.74 3.93 7.10
N GLY A 46 8.92 3.56 8.37
CA GLY A 46 10.11 3.89 9.17
C GLY A 46 11.27 2.92 8.99
N HIS A 47 11.07 1.76 8.36
CA HIS A 47 12.10 0.73 8.26
C HIS A 47 12.97 0.94 7.01
N PRO A 48 14.29 1.19 7.13
CA PRO A 48 15.14 1.55 6.00
C PRO A 48 15.35 0.42 4.98
N GLY A 49 15.10 -0.84 5.36
CA GLY A 49 15.14 -2.00 4.47
C GLY A 49 13.80 -2.37 3.82
N LEU A 50 12.71 -1.67 4.15
CA LEU A 50 11.40 -1.93 3.55
C LEU A 50 11.06 -0.78 2.60
N HIS A 51 10.78 -1.11 1.35
CA HIS A 51 10.34 -0.14 0.35
C HIS A 51 9.05 -0.61 -0.30
N VAL A 52 8.03 0.24 -0.27
CA VAL A 52 6.75 -0.03 -0.94
C VAL A 52 6.64 0.90 -2.15
N PHE A 53 6.55 0.29 -3.32
CA PHE A 53 6.33 0.97 -4.59
C PHE A 53 4.90 0.77 -5.05
N VAL A 54 4.34 1.80 -5.67
CA VAL A 54 3.01 1.76 -6.27
C VAL A 54 3.07 2.16 -7.74
N GLY A 55 2.29 1.46 -8.55
CA GLY A 55 1.92 1.93 -9.88
C GLY A 55 0.68 2.81 -9.77
N GLU A 56 0.78 4.04 -10.27
CA GLU A 56 -0.33 4.98 -10.32
C GLU A 56 -0.77 5.18 -11.77
N MET A 57 -2.08 5.22 -11.98
CA MET A 57 -2.72 5.55 -13.26
C MET A 57 -3.92 6.45 -12.98
N ASP A 58 -3.97 7.60 -13.66
CA ASP A 58 -5.05 8.58 -13.53
C ASP A 58 -5.34 9.00 -12.06
N GLY A 59 -4.28 9.15 -11.26
CA GLY A 59 -4.37 9.58 -9.86
C GLY A 59 -4.74 8.46 -8.87
N ARG A 60 -4.91 7.22 -9.33
CA ARG A 60 -5.24 6.05 -8.49
C ARG A 60 -4.07 5.07 -8.42
N VAL A 61 -3.81 4.54 -7.23
CA VAL A 61 -2.91 3.40 -7.05
C VAL A 61 -3.59 2.13 -7.59
N VAL A 62 -2.97 1.48 -8.57
CA VAL A 62 -3.52 0.31 -9.28
C VAL A 62 -2.64 -0.94 -9.16
N SER A 63 -1.42 -0.79 -8.64
CA SER A 63 -0.53 -1.92 -8.34
C SER A 63 0.42 -1.57 -7.20
N THR A 64 0.95 -2.61 -6.53
CA THR A 64 1.91 -2.46 -5.43
C THR A 64 3.02 -3.52 -5.52
N CYS A 65 4.21 -3.19 -5.04
CA CYS A 65 5.32 -4.12 -4.85
C CYS A 65 6.11 -3.71 -3.60
N THR A 66 6.31 -4.68 -2.70
CA THR A 66 7.13 -4.48 -1.49
C THR A 66 8.48 -5.16 -1.69
N LEU A 67 9.55 -4.39 -1.54
CA LEU A 67 10.93 -4.86 -1.49
C LEU A 67 11.37 -4.93 -0.01
N ALA A 68 11.92 -6.07 0.39
CA ALA A 68 12.37 -6.38 1.74
C ALA A 68 13.71 -7.12 1.73
#